data_AF-K9YMP3-F1
#
_entry.id   AF-K9YMP3-F1
#
_cell.length_a   1.000
_cell.length_b   1.000
_cell.length_c   1.000
_cell.angle_alpha   90.00
_cell.angle_beta   90.00
_cell.angle_gamma   90.00
#
_symmetry.space_group_name_H-M   'P 1'
#
loop_
_entity.id
_entity.type
_entity.pdbx_description
1 polymer ?
#
loop_
_entity_poly.entity_id
_entity_poly.type
_entity_poly.pdbx_seq_one_letter_code
_entity_poly.pdbx_strand_id
1 'polypeptide(L)'
;MVAQNSSPVDLKCVFFCCQIQRESSFEIQDSAIGSNYFIYADNGQTLVVAPQQPTQITSTYTYTACFFQKTNDPNSTAWRWGLNDDNSWYSMAGNWSNMRGTTIFEASGDLEEIRKSCENSKAYYNFGSEYEITGIYARDSGAGSNYLIYANDGATLVSD
;
A
#
# COMPACT_ATOMS: atom_id res chain seq x y z
N MET A 1 50.36 14.32 1.73
CA MET A 1 49.83 13.12 1.06
C MET A 1 48.32 13.31 0.92
N VAL A 2 47.84 13.23 -0.32
CA VAL A 2 46.47 12.98 -0.82
C VAL A 2 45.32 13.83 -0.24
N ALA A 3 44.80 14.68 -1.13
CA ALA A 3 43.49 15.32 -1.05
C ALA A 3 42.35 14.31 -1.28
N GLN A 4 41.12 14.62 -0.86
CA GLN A 4 39.99 14.77 -1.80
C GLN A 4 38.72 15.29 -1.12
N ASN A 5 38.07 16.17 -1.88
CA ASN A 5 36.81 16.85 -1.63
C ASN A 5 35.59 15.92 -1.66
N SER A 6 34.47 16.52 -1.26
CA SER A 6 33.08 16.25 -1.65
C SER A 6 32.40 15.03 -1.06
N SER A 7 31.46 15.30 -0.15
CA SER A 7 30.27 14.46 0.06
C SER A 7 29.01 15.29 -0.22
N PRO A 8 28.10 14.79 -1.07
CA PRO A 8 26.88 15.50 -1.49
C PRO A 8 25.63 15.07 -0.69
N VAL A 9 24.57 15.88 -0.87
CA VAL A 9 23.11 15.63 -0.69
C VAL A 9 22.62 15.13 0.67
N ASP A 10 22.00 15.98 1.50
CA ASP A 10 20.58 16.41 1.41
C ASP A 10 19.60 15.23 1.22
N LEU A 11 19.31 14.54 2.33
CA LEU A 11 18.10 13.75 2.50
C LEU A 11 17.26 14.38 3.59
N LYS A 12 16.31 15.21 3.15
CA LYS A 12 15.17 15.66 3.95
C LYS A 12 14.30 14.46 4.30
N CYS A 13 14.59 13.79 5.42
CA CYS A 13 13.56 13.05 6.14
C CYS A 13 12.60 14.07 6.77
N VAL A 14 11.55 14.43 6.03
CA VAL A 14 10.37 15.09 6.58
C VAL A 14 9.51 14.02 7.23
N PHE A 15 9.78 13.72 8.51
CA PHE A 15 8.78 13.13 9.37
C PHE A 15 8.67 13.98 10.63
N PHE A 16 7.46 14.47 10.85
CA PHE A 16 7.02 15.29 11.97
C PHE A 16 7.61 14.79 13.29
N CYS A 17 8.65 15.47 13.78
CA CYS A 17 9.13 15.29 15.14
C CYS A 17 8.40 16.30 16.03
N CYS A 18 7.68 15.75 17.00
CA CYS A 18 7.20 16.41 18.19
C CYS A 18 8.31 17.35 18.74
N GLN A 19 7.95 18.61 19.00
CA GLN A 19 8.82 19.58 19.66
C GLN A 19 9.21 19.07 21.06
N ILE A 20 10.41 18.50 21.19
CA ILE A 20 11.11 18.39 22.47
C ILE A 20 12.45 19.09 22.29
N GLN A 21 12.56 20.26 22.92
CA GLN A 21 13.78 21.05 22.92
C GLN A 21 14.89 20.38 23.73
N ARG A 22 16.08 20.40 23.12
CA ARG A 22 17.42 20.50 23.70
C ARG A 22 18.03 19.33 24.51
N GLU A 23 19.11 18.86 23.91
CA GLU A 23 20.42 18.55 24.52
C GLU A 23 20.52 17.31 25.40
N SER A 24 20.54 16.14 24.75
CA SER A 24 21.55 15.12 25.03
C SER A 24 21.52 14.06 23.92
N SER A 25 22.70 13.73 23.40
CA SER A 25 22.94 12.70 22.39
C SER A 25 22.31 11.36 22.80
N PHE A 26 21.32 10.92 22.05
CA PHE A 26 20.66 9.63 22.21
C PHE A 26 21.16 8.68 21.11
N GLU A 27 22.08 7.79 21.46
CA GLU A 27 22.44 6.65 20.61
C GLU A 27 21.40 5.54 20.82
N ILE A 28 20.62 5.24 19.78
CA ILE A 28 19.87 3.98 19.72
C ILE A 28 20.77 2.97 19.03
N GLN A 29 21.33 2.03 19.79
CA GLN A 29 21.90 0.81 19.20
C GLN A 29 20.74 -0.13 18.86
N ASP A 30 20.46 -0.24 17.56
CA ASP A 30 19.48 -1.17 17.03
C ASP A 30 20.11 -2.58 16.99
N SER A 31 19.77 -3.41 17.96
CA SER A 31 20.02 -4.85 17.86
C SER A 31 18.67 -5.56 17.84
N ALA A 32 18.34 -6.06 16.65
CA ALA A 32 17.20 -6.91 16.42
C ALA A 32 17.15 -8.07 17.43
N ILE A 33 15.91 -8.49 17.71
CA ILE A 33 15.48 -9.65 18.53
C ILE A 33 15.26 -9.32 20.02
N GLY A 34 14.03 -8.89 20.34
CA GLY A 34 13.33 -9.34 21.55
C GLY A 34 13.66 -8.67 22.89
N SER A 35 14.05 -7.40 22.94
CA SER A 35 14.40 -6.74 24.20
C SER A 35 13.34 -5.74 24.68
N ASN A 36 12.88 -5.91 25.92
CA ASN A 36 12.00 -4.97 26.61
C ASN A 36 12.67 -3.59 26.72
N TYR A 37 11.93 -2.53 26.39
CA TYR A 37 12.37 -1.16 26.61
C TYR A 37 12.05 -0.74 28.06
N PHE A 38 13.09 -0.45 28.84
CA PHE A 38 12.93 0.13 30.18
C PHE A 38 13.13 1.64 30.09
N ILE A 39 12.10 2.40 30.45
CA ILE A 39 12.20 3.85 30.60
C ILE A 39 12.32 4.12 32.11
N TYR A 40 13.40 4.80 32.50
CA TYR A 40 13.60 5.24 33.88
C TYR A 40 13.09 6.67 34.01
N ALA A 41 12.17 6.90 34.95
CA ALA A 41 11.79 8.25 35.36
C ALA A 41 12.79 8.77 36.41
N ASP A 42 13.04 10.08 36.44
CA ASP A 42 14.01 10.75 37.33
C ASP A 42 13.75 10.55 38.84
N ASN A 43 12.60 9.95 39.20
CA ASN A 43 12.24 9.58 40.57
C ASN A 43 12.64 8.14 40.96
N GLY A 44 13.40 7.44 40.13
CA GLY A 44 13.87 6.07 40.40
C GLY A 44 12.79 4.98 40.24
N GLN A 45 11.62 5.30 39.67
CA GLN A 45 10.65 4.28 39.30
C GLN A 45 10.99 3.68 37.95
N THR A 46 11.11 2.34 37.92
CA THR A 46 11.24 1.58 36.68
C THR A 46 9.85 1.35 36.10
N LEU A 47 9.57 1.95 34.94
CA LEU A 47 8.37 1.62 34.17
C LEU A 47 8.73 0.48 33.21
N VAL A 48 8.22 -0.72 33.50
CA VAL A 48 8.33 -1.86 32.58
C VAL A 48 7.28 -1.66 31.50
N VAL A 49 7.71 -1.15 30.34
CA VAL A 49 6.84 -1.13 29.15
C VAL A 49 6.82 -2.57 28.64
N ALA A 50 5.66 -3.24 28.75
CA ALA A 50 5.48 -4.55 28.14
C ALA A 50 5.86 -4.44 26.65
N PRO A 51 6.57 -5.43 26.10
CA PRO A 51 6.90 -5.40 24.68
C PRO A 51 5.56 -5.30 23.95
N GLN A 52 5.35 -4.18 23.24
CA GLN A 52 4.26 -4.08 22.29
C GLN A 52 4.59 -5.13 21.25
N GLN A 53 4.01 -6.31 21.40
CA GLN A 53 4.08 -7.37 20.40
C GLN A 53 3.71 -6.69 19.08
N PRO A 54 4.58 -6.72 18.05
CA PRO A 54 4.26 -6.07 16.80
C PRO A 54 2.88 -6.58 16.40
N THR A 55 1.92 -5.68 16.25
CA THR A 55 0.56 -6.02 15.86
C THR A 55 0.71 -6.84 14.61
N GLN A 56 0.43 -8.15 14.71
CA GLN A 56 0.61 -9.05 13.59
C GLN A 56 -0.35 -8.53 12.52
N ILE A 57 0.18 -7.89 11.49
CA ILE A 57 -0.61 -7.39 10.37
C ILE A 57 -1.09 -8.66 9.67
N THR A 58 -2.29 -9.11 10.02
CA THR A 58 -2.94 -10.22 9.32
C THR A 58 -3.28 -9.68 7.94
N SER A 59 -2.35 -9.82 7.00
CA SER A 59 -2.60 -9.50 5.61
C SER A 59 -3.81 -10.32 5.16
N THR A 60 -4.86 -9.60 4.78
CA THR A 60 -6.05 -10.17 4.15
C THR A 60 -5.86 -10.12 2.64
N TYR A 61 -6.79 -10.73 1.91
CA TYR A 61 -6.83 -10.61 0.46
C TYR A 61 -8.17 -10.05 0.00
N THR A 62 -8.18 -9.49 -1.19
CA THR A 62 -9.38 -9.11 -1.95
C THR A 62 -9.15 -9.38 -3.43
N TYR A 63 -10.18 -9.27 -4.26
CA TYR A 63 -10.07 -9.44 -5.71
C TYR A 63 -10.06 -8.08 -6.41
N THR A 64 -9.53 -8.08 -7.63
CA THR A 64 -9.48 -6.89 -8.48
C THR A 64 -10.68 -6.84 -9.40
N ALA A 65 -11.45 -5.77 -9.37
CA ALA A 65 -12.50 -5.47 -10.33
C ALA A 65 -11.97 -4.48 -11.39
N CYS A 66 -11.99 -4.91 -12.65
CA CYS A 66 -11.51 -4.17 -13.80
C CYS A 66 -12.70 -3.65 -14.61
N PHE A 67 -12.76 -2.34 -14.82
CA PHE A 67 -13.80 -1.66 -15.58
C PHE A 67 -13.26 -1.32 -16.97
N PHE A 68 -14.09 -1.59 -17.98
CA PHE A 68 -13.79 -1.39 -19.38
C PHE A 68 -14.86 -0.50 -20.00
N GLN A 69 -14.46 0.43 -20.86
CA GLN A 69 -15.38 1.30 -21.58
C GLN A 69 -14.87 1.50 -23.01
N LYS A 70 -15.78 1.55 -23.98
CA LYS A 70 -15.40 1.91 -25.35
C LYS A 70 -15.00 3.38 -25.41
N THR A 71 -13.90 3.69 -26.08
CA THR A 71 -13.39 5.07 -26.25
C THR A 71 -14.42 6.02 -26.86
N ASN A 72 -15.31 5.51 -27.73
CA ASN A 72 -16.29 6.31 -28.46
C ASN A 72 -17.73 6.17 -27.92
N ASP A 73 -17.95 5.41 -26.84
CA ASP A 73 -19.28 5.20 -26.27
C ASP A 73 -19.20 5.14 -24.73
N PRO A 74 -19.44 6.25 -24.03
CA PRO A 74 -19.35 6.28 -22.57
C PRO A 74 -20.43 5.42 -21.88
N ASN A 75 -21.46 4.97 -22.60
CA ASN A 75 -22.51 4.11 -22.03
C ASN A 75 -22.16 2.61 -22.13
N SER A 76 -21.06 2.25 -22.76
CA SER A 76 -20.65 0.86 -23.02
C SER A 76 -19.89 0.19 -21.85
N THR A 77 -20.01 0.75 -20.65
CA THR A 77 -19.24 0.31 -19.48
C THR A 77 -19.55 -1.14 -19.10
N ALA A 78 -18.51 -1.95 -19.01
CA ALA A 78 -18.55 -3.32 -18.51
C ALA A 78 -17.51 -3.51 -17.41
N TRP A 79 -17.69 -4.51 -16.55
CA TRP A 79 -16.68 -4.87 -15.56
C TRP A 79 -16.45 -6.37 -15.52
N ARG A 80 -15.22 -6.79 -15.20
CA ARG A 80 -14.82 -8.18 -14.99
C ARG A 80 -13.82 -8.28 -13.83
N TRP A 81 -13.63 -9.50 -13.34
CA TRP A 81 -12.55 -9.79 -12.39
C TRP A 81 -11.20 -9.76 -13.10
N GLY A 82 -10.18 -9.21 -12.45
CA GLY A 82 -8.80 -9.35 -12.87
C GLY A 82 -8.37 -10.82 -12.85
N LEU A 83 -7.51 -11.19 -13.79
CA LEU A 83 -7.09 -12.56 -14.00
C LEU A 83 -5.58 -12.73 -13.92
N ASN A 84 -5.15 -13.85 -13.34
CA ASN A 84 -3.78 -14.34 -13.46
C ASN A 84 -3.51 -14.81 -14.91
N ASP A 85 -2.25 -15.08 -15.23
CA ASP A 85 -1.83 -15.58 -16.55
C ASP A 85 -2.46 -16.95 -16.90
N ASP A 86 -2.89 -17.72 -15.89
CA ASP A 86 -3.59 -18.99 -16.04
C ASP A 86 -5.13 -18.86 -16.15
N ASN A 87 -5.64 -17.64 -16.22
CA ASN A 87 -7.06 -17.27 -16.21
C ASN A 87 -7.81 -17.56 -14.89
N SER A 88 -7.12 -17.90 -13.81
CA SER A 88 -7.72 -17.88 -12.47
C SER A 88 -7.94 -16.43 -12.00
N TRP A 89 -8.84 -16.22 -11.04
CA TRP A 89 -9.08 -14.89 -10.50
C TRP A 89 -7.85 -14.37 -9.74
N TYR A 90 -7.42 -13.17 -10.10
CA TYR A 90 -6.35 -12.49 -9.39
C TYR A 90 -6.85 -11.96 -8.06
N SER A 91 -6.14 -12.33 -6.99
CA SER A 91 -6.33 -11.76 -5.66
C SER A 91 -5.07 -11.01 -5.24
N MET A 92 -5.26 -9.90 -4.54
CA MET A 92 -4.19 -9.07 -4.02
C MET A 92 -4.18 -9.14 -2.50
N ALA A 93 -2.99 -9.32 -1.94
CA ALA A 93 -2.75 -9.27 -0.50
C ALA A 93 -2.62 -7.82 -0.02
N GLY A 94 -3.13 -7.53 1.17
CA GLY A 94 -3.16 -6.17 1.71
C GLY A 94 -3.95 -6.06 3.00
N ASN A 95 -4.40 -4.83 3.30
CA ASN A 95 -5.22 -4.54 4.48
C ASN A 95 -6.36 -3.58 4.13
N TRP A 96 -7.50 -3.78 4.78
CA TRP A 96 -8.59 -2.81 4.73
C TRP A 96 -8.34 -1.68 5.72
N SER A 97 -8.48 -0.45 5.26
CA SER A 97 -8.27 0.76 6.05
C SER A 97 -9.45 1.72 5.86
N ASN A 98 -9.74 2.54 6.87
CA ASN A 98 -10.74 3.58 6.77
C ASN A 98 -10.07 4.95 6.87
N MET A 99 -10.02 5.65 5.75
CA MET A 99 -9.42 6.98 5.65
C MET A 99 -10.53 8.02 5.51
N ARG A 100 -10.74 8.83 6.56
CA ARG A 100 -11.73 9.93 6.58
C ARG A 100 -13.16 9.48 6.20
N GLY A 101 -13.57 8.30 6.66
CA GLY A 101 -14.90 7.75 6.37
C GLY A 101 -14.99 6.97 5.06
N THR A 102 -13.90 6.87 4.29
CA THR A 102 -13.84 6.06 3.06
C THR A 102 -13.06 4.78 3.32
N THR A 103 -13.67 3.65 3.02
CA THR A 103 -12.97 2.35 3.06
C THR A 103 -12.09 2.20 1.83
N ILE A 104 -10.81 1.91 2.05
CA ILE A 104 -9.79 1.71 1.03
C ILE A 104 -9.08 0.38 1.28
N PHE A 105 -8.48 -0.18 0.24
CA PHE A 105 -7.61 -1.35 0.33
C PHE A 105 -6.15 -0.93 0.12
N GLU A 106 -5.32 -1.15 1.12
CA GLU A 106 -3.88 -0.92 1.09
C GLU A 106 -3.19 -2.21 0.60
N ALA A 107 -2.92 -2.26 -0.70
CA ALA A 107 -2.30 -3.41 -1.35
C ALA A 107 -0.81 -3.50 -1.00
N SER A 108 -0.36 -4.71 -0.69
CA SER A 108 1.04 -5.02 -0.41
C SER A 108 1.87 -5.37 -1.65
N GLY A 109 1.19 -5.72 -2.76
CA GLY A 109 1.81 -6.08 -4.04
C GLY A 109 2.04 -4.90 -4.98
N ASP A 110 2.66 -5.17 -6.12
CA ASP A 110 3.00 -4.18 -7.13
C ASP A 110 1.75 -3.72 -7.91
N LEU A 111 1.70 -2.42 -8.20
CA LEU A 111 0.70 -1.79 -9.06
C LEU A 111 0.67 -2.40 -10.45
N GLU A 112 1.83 -2.74 -10.98
CA GLU A 112 1.99 -3.31 -12.31
C GLU A 112 1.30 -4.67 -12.40
N GLU A 113 1.40 -5.51 -11.36
CA GLU A 113 0.72 -6.80 -11.30
C GLU A 113 -0.81 -6.64 -11.27
N ILE A 114 -1.31 -5.67 -10.51
CA ILE A 114 -2.75 -5.36 -10.46
C ILE A 114 -3.23 -4.89 -11.84
N ARG A 115 -2.49 -4.01 -12.52
CA ARG A 115 -2.83 -3.56 -13.89
C ARG A 115 -2.77 -4.70 -14.89
N LYS A 116 -1.72 -5.52 -14.83
CA LYS A 116 -1.56 -6.71 -15.69
C LYS A 116 -2.73 -7.66 -15.52
N SER A 117 -3.27 -7.81 -14.31
CA SER A 117 -4.46 -8.64 -14.08
C SER A 117 -5.68 -8.16 -14.88
N CYS A 118 -5.83 -6.84 -15.05
CA CYS A 118 -6.90 -6.26 -15.85
C CYS A 118 -6.65 -6.38 -17.35
N GLU A 119 -5.40 -6.28 -17.80
CA GLU A 119 -5.03 -6.57 -19.20
C GLU A 119 -5.28 -8.03 -19.56
N ASN A 120 -4.95 -8.97 -18.67
CA ASN A 120 -5.26 -10.39 -18.83
C ASN A 120 -6.77 -10.61 -18.94
N SER A 121 -7.56 -9.95 -18.10
CA SER A 121 -9.02 -9.96 -18.20
C SER A 121 -9.51 -9.37 -19.53
N LYS A 122 -8.92 -8.26 -20.00
CA LYS A 122 -9.24 -7.62 -21.27
C LYS A 122 -9.10 -8.63 -22.43
N ALA A 123 -7.95 -9.30 -22.47
CA ALA A 123 -7.63 -10.31 -23.46
C ALA A 123 -8.55 -11.53 -23.38
N TYR A 124 -8.75 -12.10 -22.19
CA TYR A 124 -9.57 -13.30 -22.00
C TYR A 124 -11.02 -13.11 -22.43
N TYR A 125 -11.62 -11.95 -22.14
CA TYR A 125 -13.00 -11.64 -22.51
C TYR A 125 -13.15 -11.03 -23.91
N ASN A 126 -12.07 -10.96 -24.70
CA ASN A 126 -12.04 -10.39 -26.05
C ASN A 126 -12.59 -8.95 -26.10
N PHE A 127 -12.26 -8.12 -25.10
CA PHE A 127 -12.46 -6.69 -25.23
C PHE A 127 -11.49 -6.17 -26.29
N GLY A 128 -12.03 -5.77 -27.44
CA GLY A 128 -11.25 -5.29 -28.58
C GLY A 128 -10.46 -4.02 -28.28
N SER A 129 -9.69 -3.55 -29.27
CA SER A 129 -8.89 -2.32 -29.17
C SER A 129 -9.71 -1.06 -28.91
N GLU A 130 -11.02 -1.11 -29.13
CA GLU A 130 -11.93 -0.01 -28.85
C GLU A 130 -12.27 0.14 -27.36
N TYR A 131 -11.98 -0.86 -26.52
CA TYR A 131 -12.21 -0.82 -25.08
C TYR A 131 -10.92 -0.43 -24.36
N GLU A 132 -11.04 0.46 -23.37
CA GLU A 132 -9.95 0.86 -22.49
C GLU A 132 -10.28 0.52 -21.04
N ILE A 133 -9.24 0.30 -20.22
CA ILE A 133 -9.40 0.14 -18.78
C ILE A 133 -9.64 1.51 -18.18
N THR A 134 -10.85 1.72 -17.65
CA THR A 134 -11.26 2.99 -17.04
C THR A 134 -11.34 2.92 -15.52
N GLY A 135 -11.27 1.73 -14.92
CA GLY A 135 -11.32 1.61 -13.46
C GLY A 135 -10.68 0.33 -12.97
N ILE A 136 -9.97 0.44 -11.84
CA ILE A 136 -9.39 -0.70 -11.13
C ILE A 136 -9.70 -0.55 -9.65
N TYR A 137 -10.45 -1.51 -9.08
CA TYR A 137 -10.96 -1.42 -7.71
C TYR A 137 -10.75 -2.72 -6.94
N ALA A 138 -10.65 -2.62 -5.62
CA ALA A 138 -10.75 -3.75 -4.72
C ALA A 138 -12.21 -4.13 -4.52
N ARG A 139 -12.51 -5.44 -4.52
CA ARG A 139 -13.88 -5.95 -4.36
C ARG A 139 -13.88 -7.41 -3.91
N ASP A 140 -14.68 -7.72 -2.88
CA ASP A 140 -14.77 -9.09 -2.35
C ASP A 140 -15.85 -9.96 -3.01
N SER A 141 -16.84 -9.36 -3.68
CA SER A 141 -17.95 -10.09 -4.30
C SER A 141 -18.57 -9.35 -5.49
N GLY A 142 -19.28 -10.06 -6.35
CA GLY A 142 -19.90 -9.49 -7.55
C GLY A 142 -20.99 -8.43 -7.28
N ALA A 143 -21.56 -8.44 -6.07
CA ALA A 143 -22.54 -7.44 -5.60
C ALA A 143 -21.93 -6.43 -4.61
N GLY A 144 -20.63 -6.53 -4.30
CA GLY A 144 -19.95 -5.68 -3.33
C GLY A 144 -19.73 -4.24 -3.82
N SER A 145 -19.30 -3.34 -2.94
CA SER A 145 -18.90 -2.00 -3.37
C SER A 145 -17.53 -2.03 -4.08
N ASN A 146 -17.27 -1.01 -4.89
CA ASN A 146 -15.93 -0.77 -5.44
C ASN A 146 -15.14 0.05 -4.41
N TYR A 147 -13.97 -0.44 -4.02
CA TYR A 147 -13.09 0.23 -3.08
C TYR A 147 -11.81 0.69 -3.77
N LEU A 148 -11.30 1.85 -3.36
CA LEU A 148 -10.04 2.39 -3.88
C LEU A 148 -8.87 1.51 -3.44
N ILE A 149 -7.89 1.36 -4.33
CA ILE A 149 -6.65 0.65 -4.04
C ILE A 149 -5.53 1.68 -3.86
N TYR A 150 -4.82 1.57 -2.73
CA TYR A 150 -3.56 2.26 -2.46
C TYR A 150 -2.44 1.24 -2.48
N ALA A 151 -1.46 1.40 -3.36
CA ALA A 151 -0.25 0.59 -3.29
C ALA A 151 0.85 1.34 -2.53
N ASN A 152 1.75 0.57 -1.92
CA ASN A 152 2.82 1.05 -1.03
C ASN A 152 3.76 2.11 -1.67
N ASP A 153 3.73 2.27 -2.99
CA ASP A 153 4.52 3.28 -3.72
C ASP A 153 3.89 4.69 -3.66
N GLY A 154 2.79 4.86 -2.93
CA GLY A 154 2.07 6.14 -2.80
C GLY A 154 1.21 6.49 -4.02
N ALA A 155 1.10 5.60 -5.00
CA ALA A 155 0.24 5.75 -6.16
C ALA A 155 -1.17 5.20 -5.87
N THR A 156 -2.18 6.04 -6.01
CA THR A 156 -3.57 5.60 -6.01
C THR A 156 -3.93 5.08 -7.40
N LEU A 157 -4.42 3.84 -7.50
CA LEU A 157 -5.12 3.41 -8.71
C LEU A 157 -6.53 3.97 -8.68
N VAL A 158 -6.65 5.21 -9.11
CA VAL A 158 -7.88 5.72 -9.70
C VAL A 158 -7.49 5.98 -11.15
N SER A 159 -7.86 5.10 -12.06
CA SER A 159 -8.03 5.57 -13.43
C SER A 159 -9.37 6.31 -13.43
N ASP A 160 -9.30 7.59 -13.79
CA ASP A 160 -10.41 8.52 -13.97
C ASP A 160 -11.28 8.10 -15.16
#